data_AF-A0A7X0C704-F1
#
_entry.id   AF-A0A7X0C704-F1
#
_cell.length_a   1.000
_cell.length_b   1.000
_cell.length_c   1.000
_cell.angle_alpha   90.00
_cell.angle_beta   90.00
_cell.angle_gamma   90.00
#
_symmetry.space_group_name_H-M   'P 1'
#
loop_
_entity.id
_entity.type
_entity.pdbx_description
1 polymer ?
#
loop_
_entity_poly.entity_id
_entity_poly.type
_entity_poly.pdbx_seq_one_letter_code
_entity_poly.pdbx_strand_id
1 'polypeptide(L)'
;MRIRYFAVPACAALIPLASAGAAAAQTAYPVKNATLTKNALYETGALPATTCAEKKVRVNDRALAKAYLDGIVECLDTTWEQHLTGAGLPFKKIRVKHVAKAPKKWCGFTTGKDDSQAYYCAGNNTLMIQLGRSWLGQPHDLWLAYVASSLYGLHVQNLVGVDAAYEKLPYRTTSEDMEQTRRRNLQTECLSGAFLKSVWPLDGRHSRDWQQLLGLMEGDRSGEGRWYGRTSSIKAWLKAGYATGDVGSCNTWAASSKKVA
;
A
#
# COMPACT_ATOMS: atom_id res chain seq x y z
N MET A 1 -34.22 7.06 -41.02
CA MET A 1 -35.52 7.71 -41.29
C MET A 1 -36.62 6.79 -40.78
N ARG A 2 -37.54 7.37 -40.00
CA ARG A 2 -38.80 6.83 -39.46
C ARG A 2 -38.76 6.03 -38.14
N ILE A 3 -39.53 6.64 -37.25
CA ILE A 3 -39.86 6.38 -35.85
C ILE A 3 -41.34 5.97 -35.81
N ARG A 4 -41.73 5.24 -34.75
CA ARG A 4 -43.08 5.00 -34.16
C ARG A 4 -43.96 3.92 -34.83
N TYR A 5 -44.22 2.80 -34.15
CA TYR A 5 -45.06 2.53 -32.96
C TYR A 5 -46.57 2.64 -33.24
N PHE A 6 -47.26 1.51 -33.11
CA PHE A 6 -48.71 1.42 -32.88
C PHE A 6 -49.00 0.45 -31.73
N ALA A 7 -50.13 0.72 -31.09
CA ALA A 7 -50.45 0.45 -29.70
C ALA A 7 -51.08 -0.93 -29.42
N VAL A 8 -51.11 -1.21 -28.12
CA VAL A 8 -51.51 -2.40 -27.35
C VAL A 8 -53.03 -2.68 -27.42
N PRO A 9 -53.46 -3.92 -27.10
CA PRO A 9 -54.52 -4.06 -26.11
C PRO A 9 -54.13 -4.98 -24.95
N ALA A 10 -54.62 -4.59 -23.78
CA ALA A 10 -54.33 -5.12 -22.48
C ALA A 10 -54.88 -6.55 -22.29
N CYS A 11 -54.11 -7.39 -21.61
CA CYS A 11 -54.65 -8.47 -20.80
C CYS A 11 -53.85 -8.54 -19.51
N ALA A 12 -54.51 -8.17 -18.41
CA ALA A 12 -53.97 -8.22 -17.08
C ALA A 12 -53.81 -9.69 -16.64
N ALA A 13 -52.58 -10.12 -16.44
CA ALA A 13 -52.25 -11.30 -15.67
C ALA A 13 -51.35 -10.87 -14.51
N LEU A 14 -51.87 -11.02 -13.29
CA LEU A 14 -51.10 -10.91 -12.06
C LEU A 14 -50.10 -12.08 -12.02
N ILE A 15 -48.86 -11.81 -12.42
CA ILE A 15 -47.73 -12.71 -12.18
C ILE A 15 -47.03 -12.19 -10.92
N PRO A 16 -46.78 -13.02 -9.90
CA PRO A 16 -45.98 -12.59 -8.76
C PRO A 16 -44.60 -12.20 -9.28
N LEU A 17 -44.23 -10.93 -9.07
CA LEU A 17 -42.86 -10.45 -9.22
C LEU A 17 -41.98 -11.25 -8.25
N ALA A 18 -41.49 -12.39 -8.71
CA ALA A 18 -40.24 -12.93 -8.21
C ALA A 18 -39.21 -11.83 -8.45
N SER A 19 -38.87 -11.14 -7.38
CA SER A 19 -37.75 -10.24 -7.31
C SER A 19 -36.56 -10.97 -7.92
N ALA A 20 -36.18 -10.55 -9.13
CA ALA A 20 -34.96 -10.97 -9.77
C ALA A 20 -33.82 -10.47 -8.88
N GLY A 21 -33.48 -11.30 -7.90
CA GLY A 21 -32.21 -11.33 -7.22
C GLY A 21 -31.15 -11.64 -8.27
N ALA A 22 -30.74 -10.62 -8.98
CA ALA A 22 -29.47 -10.55 -9.65
C ALA A 22 -28.86 -9.20 -9.26
N ALA A 23 -28.63 -9.03 -7.96
CA ALA A 23 -27.46 -8.28 -7.55
C ALA A 23 -26.31 -8.93 -8.31
N ALA A 24 -25.81 -8.24 -9.32
CA ALA A 24 -24.56 -8.58 -9.97
C ALA A 24 -23.51 -8.55 -8.87
N ALA A 25 -23.31 -9.70 -8.23
CA ALA A 25 -22.09 -10.00 -7.53
C ALA A 25 -21.03 -9.89 -8.61
N GLN A 26 -20.36 -8.73 -8.67
CA GLN A 26 -19.04 -8.60 -9.25
C GLN A 26 -18.18 -9.62 -8.52
N THR A 27 -18.19 -10.85 -9.02
CA THR A 27 -17.37 -11.93 -8.54
C THR A 27 -15.96 -11.54 -8.91
N ALA A 28 -15.25 -10.99 -7.90
CA ALA A 28 -13.81 -11.10 -7.84
C ALA A 28 -13.46 -12.52 -8.28
N TYR A 29 -12.74 -12.67 -9.38
CA TYR A 29 -12.12 -13.95 -9.64
C TYR A 29 -11.23 -14.22 -8.43
N PRO A 30 -11.43 -15.30 -7.66
CA PRO A 30 -10.61 -15.51 -6.48
C PRO A 30 -9.16 -15.61 -6.97
N VAL A 31 -8.23 -14.88 -6.34
CA VAL A 31 -6.81 -14.96 -6.67
C VAL A 31 -6.36 -16.39 -6.38
N LYS A 32 -6.22 -17.23 -7.42
CA LYS A 32 -5.87 -18.65 -7.31
C LYS A 32 -4.36 -18.86 -7.21
N ASN A 33 -3.70 -18.07 -6.38
CA ASN A 33 -2.27 -18.18 -6.12
C ASN A 33 -2.06 -18.32 -4.61
N ALA A 34 -1.59 -19.48 -4.17
CA ALA A 34 -1.40 -19.77 -2.75
C ALA A 34 -0.28 -18.92 -2.13
N THR A 35 0.77 -18.57 -2.88
CA THR A 35 1.81 -17.65 -2.41
C THR A 35 1.27 -16.26 -2.10
N LEU A 36 0.24 -15.81 -2.82
CA LEU A 36 -0.42 -14.53 -2.57
C LEU A 36 -1.44 -14.60 -1.44
N THR A 37 -2.27 -15.65 -1.42
CA THR A 37 -3.44 -15.76 -0.52
C THR A 37 -3.17 -16.47 0.81
N LYS A 38 -2.13 -17.31 0.87
CA LYS A 38 -1.76 -18.15 2.02
C LYS A 38 -0.26 -18.03 2.31
N ASN A 39 0.32 -16.85 2.08
CA ASN A 39 1.73 -16.61 2.38
C ASN A 39 1.99 -16.85 3.88
N ALA A 40 3.12 -17.48 4.22
CA ALA A 40 3.51 -17.72 5.61
C ALA A 40 3.59 -16.43 6.43
N LEU A 41 3.87 -15.28 5.78
CA LEU A 41 3.85 -13.96 6.40
C LEU A 41 2.56 -13.69 7.19
N TYR A 42 1.40 -14.16 6.73
CA TYR A 42 0.12 -13.85 7.37
C TYR A 42 -0.12 -14.60 8.69
N GLU A 43 0.69 -15.61 8.99
CA GLU A 43 0.59 -16.41 10.22
C GLU A 43 1.67 -16.02 11.25
N THR A 44 2.42 -14.95 10.98
CA THR A 44 3.56 -14.51 11.82
C THR A 44 3.16 -13.61 12.99
N GLY A 45 1.89 -13.21 13.07
CA GLY A 45 1.35 -12.39 14.15
C GLY A 45 1.81 -10.93 14.12
N ALA A 46 1.79 -10.31 15.30
CA ALA A 46 2.14 -8.91 15.50
C ALA A 46 3.64 -8.64 15.40
N LEU A 47 4.00 -7.53 14.76
CA LEU A 47 5.36 -7.02 14.77
C LEU A 47 5.84 -6.76 16.20
N PRO A 48 7.12 -7.02 16.51
CA PRO A 48 7.68 -6.77 17.83
C PRO A 48 7.69 -5.28 18.15
N ALA A 49 7.39 -4.93 19.40
CA ALA A 49 7.51 -3.56 19.86
C ALA A 49 8.98 -3.11 19.74
N THR A 50 9.22 -2.04 18.95
CA THR A 50 10.57 -1.55 18.65
C THR A 50 10.69 -0.09 19.05
N THR A 51 11.71 0.24 19.84
CA THR A 51 11.98 1.64 20.18
C THR A 51 12.79 2.30 19.07
N CYS A 52 12.20 3.30 18.42
CA CYS A 52 12.83 4.02 17.32
C CYS A 52 12.92 5.51 17.64
N ALA A 53 14.15 6.01 17.76
CA ALA A 53 14.41 7.42 18.02
C ALA A 53 14.31 8.22 16.71
N GLU A 54 13.28 9.08 16.61
CA GLU A 54 13.16 10.00 15.49
C GLU A 54 14.30 11.01 15.50
N LYS A 55 15.03 11.11 14.37
CA LYS A 55 16.03 12.16 14.20
C LYS A 55 15.34 13.52 14.04
N LYS A 56 16.07 14.60 14.34
CA LYS A 56 15.56 15.95 14.14
C LYS A 56 15.34 16.24 12.64
N VAL A 57 14.27 16.94 12.35
CA VAL A 57 13.90 17.45 11.03
C VAL A 57 13.68 18.96 11.09
N ARG A 58 13.86 19.66 9.97
CA ARG A 58 13.65 21.11 9.86
C ARG A 58 13.15 21.45 8.47
N VAL A 59 12.21 22.41 8.40
CA VAL A 59 11.64 22.90 7.13
C VAL A 59 12.75 23.26 6.15
N ASN A 60 12.63 22.73 4.93
CA ASN A 60 13.57 22.93 3.82
C ASN A 60 15.03 22.47 4.08
N ASP A 61 15.29 21.70 5.14
CA ASP A 61 16.60 21.13 5.42
C ASP A 61 16.71 19.70 4.89
N ARG A 62 17.25 19.58 3.67
CA ARG A 62 17.44 18.28 3.01
C ARG A 62 18.37 17.35 3.79
N ALA A 63 19.41 17.88 4.46
CA ALA A 63 20.39 17.05 5.15
C ALA A 63 19.76 16.35 6.36
N LEU A 64 18.99 17.11 7.16
CA LEU A 64 18.24 16.55 8.29
C LEU A 64 17.15 15.58 7.84
N ALA A 65 16.42 15.88 6.76
CA ALA A 65 15.41 14.97 6.23
C ALA A 65 16.00 13.64 5.73
N LYS A 66 17.21 13.64 5.14
CA LYS A 66 17.92 12.41 4.79
C LYS A 66 18.27 11.58 6.02
N ALA A 67 18.87 12.21 7.03
CA ALA A 67 19.24 11.53 8.27
C ALA A 67 18.01 10.96 9.01
N TYR A 68 16.88 11.66 8.95
CA TYR A 68 15.60 11.17 9.44
C TYR A 68 15.14 9.91 8.70
N LEU A 69 15.08 9.95 7.37
CA LEU A 69 14.68 8.80 6.56
C LEU A 69 15.61 7.60 6.78
N ASP A 70 16.93 7.81 6.84
CA ASP A 70 17.90 6.75 7.10
C ASP A 70 17.67 6.12 8.48
N GLY A 71 17.36 6.92 9.51
CA GLY A 71 17.02 6.42 10.84
C GLY A 71 15.70 5.64 10.88
N ILE A 72 14.68 6.08 10.14
CA ILE A 72 13.42 5.31 10.00
C ILE A 72 13.68 3.98 9.28
N VAL A 73 14.50 3.98 8.23
CA VAL A 73 14.85 2.74 7.50
C VAL A 73 15.65 1.78 8.37
N GLU A 74 16.59 2.27 9.19
CA GLU A 74 17.33 1.43 10.15
C GLU A 74 16.41 0.79 11.20
N CYS A 75 15.43 1.56 11.68
CA CYS A 75 14.37 1.05 12.55
C CYS A 75 13.52 -0.02 11.85
N LEU A 76 13.10 0.21 10.61
CA LEU A 76 12.38 -0.77 9.79
C LEU A 76 13.19 -2.06 9.59
N ASP A 77 14.47 -1.95 9.25
CA ASP A 77 15.39 -3.09 9.13
C ASP A 77 15.39 -3.89 10.45
N THR A 78 15.55 -3.22 11.59
CA THR A 78 15.59 -3.86 12.91
C THR A 78 14.29 -4.60 13.23
N THR A 79 13.14 -3.93 13.09
CA THR A 79 11.82 -4.52 13.39
C THR A 79 11.54 -5.73 12.50
N TRP A 80 11.76 -5.59 11.18
CA TRP A 80 11.46 -6.67 10.23
C TRP A 80 12.49 -7.79 10.25
N GLU A 81 13.76 -7.51 10.58
CA GLU A 81 14.78 -8.55 10.82
C GLU A 81 14.35 -9.45 11.96
N GLN A 82 14.00 -8.87 13.11
CA GLN A 82 13.54 -9.62 14.27
C GLN A 82 12.27 -10.42 13.94
N HIS A 83 11.30 -9.80 13.26
CA HIS A 83 10.03 -10.43 12.94
C HIS A 83 10.18 -11.60 11.97
N LEU A 84 10.81 -11.36 10.81
CA LEU A 84 10.91 -12.37 9.75
C LEU A 84 11.82 -13.52 10.17
N THR A 85 12.99 -13.24 10.74
CA THR A 85 13.91 -14.31 11.16
C THR A 85 13.35 -15.12 12.32
N GLY A 86 12.64 -14.49 13.26
CA GLY A 86 11.93 -15.17 14.34
C GLY A 86 10.84 -16.12 13.85
N ALA A 87 10.23 -15.82 12.70
CA ALA A 87 9.26 -16.67 12.02
C ALA A 87 9.89 -17.67 11.02
N GLY A 88 11.22 -17.75 10.93
CA GLY A 88 11.92 -18.62 9.97
C GLY A 88 11.81 -18.15 8.51
N LEU A 89 11.46 -16.89 8.27
CA LEU A 89 11.35 -16.27 6.95
C LEU A 89 12.67 -15.57 6.56
N PRO A 90 12.95 -15.44 5.24
CA PRO A 90 14.17 -14.79 4.78
C PRO A 90 14.16 -13.29 5.11
N PHE A 91 15.34 -12.78 5.48
CA PHE A 91 15.57 -11.37 5.68
C PHE A 91 16.84 -10.90 4.97
N LYS A 92 16.80 -9.67 4.48
CA LYS A 92 17.98 -8.95 3.97
C LYS A 92 17.70 -7.47 4.07
N LYS A 93 18.64 -6.70 4.59
CA LYS A 93 18.49 -5.24 4.73
C LYS A 93 18.20 -4.54 3.39
N ILE A 94 17.40 -3.50 3.45
CA ILE A 94 17.17 -2.60 2.33
C ILE A 94 18.38 -1.68 2.14
N ARG A 95 18.66 -1.25 0.90
CA ARG A 95 19.65 -0.20 0.63
C ARG A 95 18.94 1.11 0.34
N VAL A 96 19.45 2.21 0.87
CA VAL A 96 18.92 3.55 0.58
C VAL A 96 19.84 4.27 -0.39
N LYS A 97 19.28 4.85 -1.46
CA LYS A 97 19.98 5.69 -2.42
C LYS A 97 19.30 7.05 -2.53
N HIS A 98 19.86 8.03 -1.85
CA HIS A 98 19.45 9.43 -2.00
C HIS A 98 19.97 10.02 -3.30
N VAL A 99 19.10 10.60 -4.12
CA VAL A 99 19.45 11.26 -5.38
C VAL A 99 19.00 12.71 -5.38
N ALA A 100 19.76 13.59 -6.06
CA ALA A 100 19.33 14.97 -6.28
C ALA A 100 18.22 15.05 -7.34
N LYS A 101 18.26 14.14 -8.33
CA LYS A 101 17.30 14.01 -9.41
C LYS A 101 17.20 12.54 -9.83
N ALA A 102 15.99 12.03 -9.95
CA ALA A 102 15.72 10.68 -10.40
C ALA A 102 16.14 10.52 -11.88
N PRO A 103 16.77 9.38 -12.24
CA PRO A 103 17.06 9.06 -13.63
C PRO A 103 15.74 8.79 -14.38
N LYS A 104 15.67 9.03 -15.70
CA LYS A 104 14.45 8.82 -16.51
C LYS A 104 13.82 7.42 -16.33
N LYS A 105 14.65 6.40 -16.07
CA LYS A 105 14.22 5.04 -15.77
C LYS A 105 14.91 4.55 -14.49
N TRP A 106 14.16 3.84 -13.67
CA TRP A 106 14.66 3.16 -12.47
C TRP A 106 14.00 1.78 -12.39
N CYS A 107 14.82 0.72 -12.46
CA CYS A 107 14.36 -0.67 -12.35
C CYS A 107 13.14 -1.04 -13.21
N GLY A 108 13.17 -0.63 -14.49
CA GLY A 108 12.08 -0.89 -15.45
C GLY A 108 10.95 0.15 -15.42
N PHE A 109 10.83 0.91 -14.33
CA PHE A 109 9.84 1.98 -14.20
C PHE A 109 10.30 3.27 -14.86
N THR A 110 9.36 4.01 -15.46
CA THR A 110 9.59 5.40 -15.86
C THR A 110 9.35 6.29 -14.64
N THR A 111 10.33 7.10 -14.28
CA THR A 111 10.19 7.99 -13.11
C THR A 111 9.36 9.23 -13.44
N GLY A 112 8.70 9.78 -12.42
CA GLY A 112 7.89 10.98 -12.54
C GLY A 112 8.72 12.25 -12.72
N LYS A 113 8.02 13.37 -12.91
CA LYS A 113 8.61 14.73 -12.97
C LYS A 113 8.59 15.45 -11.62
N ASP A 114 8.01 14.83 -10.59
CA ASP A 114 7.85 15.43 -9.28
C ASP A 114 9.20 15.74 -8.64
N ASP A 115 9.24 16.83 -7.89
CA ASP A 115 10.45 17.26 -7.20
C ASP A 115 10.78 16.38 -5.98
N SER A 116 9.78 15.68 -5.44
CA SER A 116 9.94 14.61 -4.45
C SER A 116 9.28 13.32 -4.92
N GLN A 117 10.02 12.22 -4.89
CA GLN A 117 9.56 10.91 -5.34
C GLN A 117 10.47 9.82 -4.78
N ALA A 118 9.94 8.61 -4.59
CA ALA A 118 10.70 7.47 -4.12
C ALA A 118 10.25 6.18 -4.79
N TYR A 119 11.20 5.27 -5.01
CA TYR A 119 10.98 4.00 -5.71
C TYR A 119 11.75 2.87 -5.06
N TYR A 120 11.08 1.76 -4.81
CA TYR A 120 11.73 0.52 -4.42
C TYR A 120 12.06 -0.33 -5.66
N CYS A 121 13.27 -0.89 -5.66
CA CYS A 121 13.74 -1.81 -6.69
C CYS A 121 13.95 -3.20 -6.10
N ALA A 122 13.09 -4.16 -6.46
CA ALA A 122 13.15 -5.54 -5.99
C ALA A 122 14.43 -6.25 -6.43
N GLY A 123 14.85 -6.09 -7.68
CA GLY A 123 16.01 -6.80 -8.25
C GLY A 123 17.34 -6.50 -7.55
N ASN A 124 17.41 -5.42 -6.78
CA ASN A 124 18.60 -5.11 -6.00
C ASN A 124 18.26 -4.61 -4.58
N ASN A 125 17.05 -4.79 -4.05
CA ASN A 125 16.64 -4.33 -2.72
C ASN A 125 16.99 -2.85 -2.42
N THR A 126 16.87 -1.94 -3.38
CA THR A 126 17.25 -0.53 -3.19
C THR A 126 16.04 0.40 -3.22
N LEU A 127 15.88 1.18 -2.17
CA LEU A 127 14.98 2.33 -2.06
C LEU A 127 15.71 3.58 -2.55
N MET A 128 15.32 4.09 -3.72
CA MET A 128 15.77 5.39 -4.21
C MET A 128 14.86 6.49 -3.68
N ILE A 129 15.43 7.58 -3.19
CA ILE A 129 14.68 8.73 -2.66
C ILE A 129 15.20 10.03 -3.29
N GLN A 130 14.29 10.82 -3.86
CA GLN A 130 14.53 12.21 -4.25
C GLN A 130 13.74 13.12 -3.32
N LEU A 131 14.43 14.07 -2.66
CA LEU A 131 13.82 15.05 -1.75
C LEU A 131 13.78 16.46 -2.39
N GLY A 132 12.56 16.91 -2.68
CA GLY A 132 12.23 18.25 -3.17
C GLY A 132 11.52 19.11 -2.13
N ARG A 133 11.06 20.29 -2.54
CA ARG A 133 10.36 21.23 -1.67
C ARG A 133 9.01 20.68 -1.21
N SER A 134 8.33 19.90 -2.06
CA SER A 134 7.02 19.33 -1.74
C SER A 134 7.02 18.46 -0.47
N TRP A 135 8.09 17.70 -0.22
CA TRP A 135 8.21 16.90 1.02
C TRP A 135 8.98 17.60 2.15
N LEU A 136 9.78 18.61 1.83
CA LEU A 136 10.56 19.35 2.83
C LEU A 136 9.80 20.53 3.45
N GLY A 137 8.61 20.88 2.95
CA GLY A 137 7.79 21.99 3.44
C GLY A 137 7.13 21.76 4.80
N GLN A 138 6.78 20.51 5.13
CA GLN A 138 6.17 20.12 6.42
C GLN A 138 6.83 18.86 7.01
N PRO A 139 8.15 18.85 7.23
CA PRO A 139 8.87 17.62 7.53
C PRO A 139 8.60 17.08 8.95
N HIS A 140 7.84 17.82 9.77
CA HIS A 140 7.45 17.43 11.13
C HIS A 140 6.20 16.56 11.18
N ASP A 141 5.48 16.35 10.07
CA ASP A 141 4.40 15.36 10.05
C ASP A 141 4.95 13.92 10.02
N LEU A 142 4.08 12.93 9.84
CA LEU A 142 4.49 11.52 9.69
C LEU A 142 4.66 11.12 8.21
N TRP A 143 4.61 12.06 7.25
CA TRP A 143 4.61 11.74 5.83
C TRP A 143 5.87 11.02 5.39
N LEU A 144 7.05 11.52 5.79
CA LEU A 144 8.33 10.89 5.45
C LEU A 144 8.47 9.50 6.06
N ALA A 145 8.04 9.32 7.32
CA ALA A 145 8.03 8.01 7.95
C ALA A 145 7.10 7.04 7.23
N TYR A 146 5.88 7.49 6.90
CA TYR A 146 4.90 6.73 6.15
C TYR A 146 5.40 6.31 4.76
N VAL A 147 6.03 7.22 4.01
CA VAL A 147 6.60 6.92 2.69
C VAL A 147 7.67 5.84 2.82
N ALA A 148 8.57 5.97 3.80
CA ALA A 148 9.60 4.97 4.07
C ALA A 148 8.99 3.61 4.42
N SER A 149 8.01 3.56 5.32
CA SER A 149 7.39 2.31 5.75
C SER A 149 6.49 1.66 4.70
N SER A 150 5.76 2.42 3.87
CA SER A 150 5.00 1.87 2.74
C SER A 150 5.93 1.29 1.67
N LEU A 151 7.01 1.99 1.31
CA LEU A 151 7.99 1.44 0.36
C LEU A 151 8.78 0.26 0.93
N TYR A 152 9.00 0.23 2.24
CA TYR A 152 9.56 -0.94 2.92
C TYR A 152 8.57 -2.13 2.90
N GLY A 153 7.26 -1.88 2.88
CA GLY A 153 6.25 -2.93 2.64
C GLY A 153 6.47 -3.69 1.33
N LEU A 154 6.91 -3.00 0.26
CA LEU A 154 7.31 -3.65 -1.01
C LEU A 154 8.56 -4.52 -0.83
N HIS A 155 9.48 -4.09 0.03
CA HIS A 155 10.66 -4.86 0.36
C HIS A 155 10.31 -6.15 1.11
N VAL A 156 9.41 -6.08 2.09
CA VAL A 156 8.88 -7.26 2.79
C VAL A 156 8.19 -8.21 1.80
N GLN A 157 7.31 -7.70 0.93
CA GLN A 157 6.67 -8.50 -0.12
C GLN A 157 7.68 -9.23 -1.01
N ASN A 158 8.78 -8.56 -1.37
CA ASN A 158 9.85 -9.15 -2.16
C ASN A 158 10.58 -10.27 -1.40
N LEU A 159 10.91 -10.04 -0.12
CA LEU A 159 11.57 -11.06 0.71
C LEU A 159 10.74 -12.34 0.84
N VAL A 160 9.43 -12.22 1.04
CA VAL A 160 8.54 -13.38 1.26
C VAL A 160 7.92 -13.95 -0.03
N GLY A 161 8.39 -13.51 -1.19
CA GLY A 161 7.98 -14.04 -2.50
C GLY A 161 6.61 -13.57 -3.01
N VAL A 162 5.94 -12.65 -2.31
CA VAL A 162 4.68 -12.04 -2.77
C VAL A 162 4.91 -11.23 -4.06
N ASP A 163 5.99 -10.45 -4.12
CA ASP A 163 6.31 -9.64 -5.30
C ASP A 163 6.52 -10.51 -6.55
N ALA A 164 7.32 -11.57 -6.43
CA ALA A 164 7.57 -12.50 -7.53
C ALA A 164 6.30 -13.27 -7.97
N ALA A 165 5.37 -13.53 -7.04
CA ALA A 165 4.09 -14.17 -7.35
C ALA A 165 3.12 -13.20 -8.03
N TYR A 166 3.15 -11.92 -7.65
CA TYR A 166 2.39 -10.85 -8.30
C TYR A 166 2.83 -10.62 -9.74
N GLU A 167 4.15 -10.49 -9.99
CA GLU A 167 4.69 -10.26 -11.35
C GLU A 167 4.35 -11.39 -12.34
N LYS A 168 4.07 -12.59 -11.82
CA LYS A 168 3.68 -13.77 -12.62
C LYS A 168 2.17 -14.02 -12.64
N LEU A 169 1.38 -13.19 -11.94
CA LEU A 169 -0.05 -13.39 -11.82
C LEU A 169 -0.71 -13.07 -13.17
N PRO A 170 -1.39 -14.04 -13.81
CA PRO A 170 -2.05 -13.75 -15.08
C PRO A 170 -3.25 -12.84 -14.87
N TYR A 171 -3.53 -12.00 -15.86
CA TYR A 171 -4.73 -11.21 -15.97
C TYR A 171 -5.29 -11.30 -17.39
N ARG A 172 -6.61 -11.22 -17.52
CA ARG A 172 -7.33 -11.28 -18.81
C ARG A 172 -7.86 -9.93 -19.25
N THR A 173 -8.00 -9.00 -18.31
CA THR A 173 -8.54 -7.66 -18.56
C THR A 173 -7.75 -6.60 -17.81
N THR A 174 -7.78 -5.37 -18.30
CA THR A 174 -7.20 -4.22 -17.60
C THR A 174 -7.82 -4.01 -16.21
N SER A 175 -9.12 -4.31 -16.05
CA SER A 175 -9.78 -4.20 -14.74
C SER A 175 -9.21 -5.20 -13.72
N GLU A 176 -8.87 -6.41 -14.18
CA GLU A 176 -8.26 -7.44 -13.36
C GLU A 176 -6.83 -7.05 -12.96
N ASP A 177 -6.02 -6.62 -13.92
CA ASP A 177 -4.66 -6.11 -13.68
C ASP A 177 -4.64 -4.94 -12.68
N MET A 178 -5.54 -3.97 -12.85
CA MET A 178 -5.69 -2.87 -11.91
C MET A 178 -6.10 -3.34 -10.51
N GLU A 179 -6.92 -4.38 -10.38
CA GLU A 179 -7.25 -4.94 -9.06
C GLU A 179 -6.06 -5.64 -8.42
N GLN A 180 -5.28 -6.41 -9.19
CA GLN A 180 -4.06 -7.06 -8.71
C GLN A 180 -3.06 -6.01 -8.20
N THR A 181 -2.89 -4.93 -8.97
CA THR A 181 -2.10 -3.75 -8.60
C THR A 181 -2.59 -3.14 -7.28
N ARG A 182 -3.91 -2.88 -7.15
CA ARG A 182 -4.49 -2.33 -5.90
C ARG A 182 -4.24 -3.25 -4.71
N ARG A 183 -4.39 -4.57 -4.87
CA ARG A 183 -4.13 -5.54 -3.79
C ARG A 183 -2.68 -5.45 -3.30
N ARG A 184 -1.71 -5.39 -4.23
CA ARG A 184 -0.29 -5.23 -3.90
C ARG A 184 -0.03 -3.95 -3.12
N ASN A 185 -0.51 -2.81 -3.60
CA ASN A 185 -0.25 -1.52 -2.96
C ASN A 185 -1.01 -1.39 -1.63
N LEU A 186 -2.28 -1.78 -1.55
CA LEU A 186 -3.04 -1.73 -0.28
C LEU A 186 -2.43 -2.63 0.81
N GLN A 187 -1.73 -3.70 0.42
CA GLN A 187 -0.99 -4.50 1.39
C GLN A 187 0.17 -3.71 1.98
N THR A 188 0.92 -2.94 1.18
CA THR A 188 2.00 -2.11 1.72
C THR A 188 1.50 -1.00 2.64
N GLU A 189 0.31 -0.45 2.34
CA GLU A 189 -0.38 0.48 3.23
C GLU A 189 -0.69 -0.16 4.59
N CYS A 190 -1.20 -1.39 4.59
CA CYS A 190 -1.45 -2.12 5.82
C CYS A 190 -0.16 -2.45 6.59
N LEU A 191 0.88 -2.93 5.90
CA LEU A 191 2.19 -3.22 6.51
C LEU A 191 2.83 -1.97 7.11
N SER A 192 2.67 -0.82 6.47
CA SER A 192 3.07 0.50 6.99
C SER A 192 2.34 0.82 8.29
N GLY A 193 1.02 0.58 8.34
CA GLY A 193 0.23 0.73 9.55
C GLY A 193 0.68 -0.20 10.68
N ALA A 194 0.96 -1.47 10.37
CA ALA A 194 1.47 -2.43 11.34
C ALA A 194 2.83 -2.00 11.92
N PHE A 195 3.73 -1.51 11.07
CA PHE A 195 5.01 -0.94 11.53
C PHE A 195 4.79 0.27 12.44
N LEU A 196 3.95 1.22 12.05
CA LEU A 196 3.64 2.39 12.89
C LEU A 196 3.09 1.98 14.25
N LYS A 197 2.29 0.91 14.32
CA LYS A 197 1.82 0.35 15.60
C LYS A 197 2.95 -0.25 16.43
N SER A 198 3.91 -0.94 15.80
CA SER A 198 5.04 -1.58 16.48
C SER A 198 5.98 -0.58 17.16
N VAL A 199 6.04 0.65 16.66
CA VAL A 199 6.88 1.72 17.22
C VAL A 199 6.10 2.71 18.08
N TRP A 200 4.78 2.54 18.22
CA TRP A 200 3.93 3.43 19.00
C TRP A 200 3.87 3.01 20.48
N PRO A 201 3.95 3.95 21.45
CA PRO A 201 4.11 5.40 21.28
C PRO A 201 5.53 5.80 20.88
N LEU A 202 5.62 6.70 19.89
CA LEU A 202 6.86 7.39 19.55
C LEU A 202 7.03 8.60 20.47
N ASP A 203 8.23 8.82 20.98
CA ASP A 203 8.54 9.99 21.79
C ASP A 203 8.27 11.29 21.00
N GLY A 204 7.59 12.24 21.63
CA GLY A 204 7.18 13.49 20.99
C GLY A 204 6.01 13.38 19.99
N ARG A 205 5.43 12.19 19.76
CA ARG A 205 4.24 12.00 18.90
C ARG A 205 2.98 11.77 19.71
N HIS A 206 1.86 12.26 19.19
CA HIS A 206 0.54 12.13 19.80
C HIS A 206 -0.48 11.57 18.82
N SER A 207 -1.64 11.16 19.32
CA SER A 207 -2.75 10.65 18.49
C SER A 207 -3.16 11.61 17.36
N ARG A 208 -2.94 12.92 17.52
CA ARG A 208 -3.19 13.93 16.49
C ARG A 208 -2.27 13.77 15.27
N ASP A 209 -1.03 13.34 15.45
CA ASP A 209 -0.07 13.11 14.35
C ASP A 209 -0.56 11.96 13.46
N TRP A 210 -1.10 10.91 14.09
CA TRP A 210 -1.77 9.81 13.38
C TRP A 210 -3.02 10.30 12.61
N GLN A 211 -3.86 11.14 13.22
CA GLN A 211 -5.02 11.71 12.52
C GLN A 211 -4.60 12.62 11.36
N GLN A 212 -3.53 13.39 11.51
CA GLN A 212 -2.95 14.22 10.45
C GLN A 212 -2.48 13.34 9.29
N LEU A 213 -1.73 12.26 9.56
CA LEU A 213 -1.32 11.30 8.53
C LEU A 213 -2.52 10.74 7.76
N LEU A 214 -3.56 10.31 8.48
CA LEU A 214 -4.80 9.84 7.86
C LEU A 214 -5.50 10.94 7.04
N GLY A 215 -5.32 12.21 7.38
CA GLY A 215 -5.79 13.35 6.61
C GLY A 215 -5.08 13.50 5.26
N LEU A 216 -3.79 13.16 5.21
CA LEU A 216 -2.93 13.26 4.02
C LEU A 216 -3.16 12.12 3.00
N MET A 217 -3.75 10.99 3.41
CA MET A 217 -3.92 9.85 2.51
C MET A 217 -4.93 10.17 1.40
N GLU A 218 -4.52 9.89 0.17
CA GLU A 218 -5.31 10.09 -1.04
C GLU A 218 -5.19 8.87 -1.96
N GLY A 219 -6.34 8.45 -2.50
CA GLY A 219 -6.39 7.39 -3.51
C GLY A 219 -6.31 7.92 -4.93
N ASP A 220 -6.60 7.03 -5.87
CA ASP A 220 -6.52 7.29 -7.30
C ASP A 220 -7.40 8.47 -7.71
N ARG A 221 -6.79 9.47 -8.37
CA ARG A 221 -7.48 10.63 -8.93
C ARG A 221 -7.79 10.42 -10.40
N SER A 222 -8.85 11.07 -10.90
CA SER A 222 -9.19 11.03 -12.32
C SER A 222 -8.10 11.68 -13.17
N GLY A 223 -7.62 10.99 -14.20
CA GLY A 223 -6.53 11.46 -15.06
C GLY A 223 -5.12 11.08 -14.59
N GLU A 224 -4.98 10.43 -13.43
CA GLU A 224 -3.73 9.90 -12.90
C GLU A 224 -3.70 8.36 -13.00
N GLY A 225 -2.53 7.76 -12.73
CA GLY A 225 -2.40 6.31 -12.71
C GLY A 225 -3.22 5.69 -11.57
N ARG A 226 -3.87 4.56 -11.85
CA ARG A 226 -4.79 3.91 -10.90
C ARG A 226 -4.10 2.74 -10.19
N TRP A 227 -3.46 3.03 -9.06
CA TRP A 227 -2.57 2.09 -8.38
C TRP A 227 -3.07 1.68 -6.99
N TYR A 228 -3.82 2.55 -6.30
CA TYR A 228 -4.14 2.40 -4.89
C TYR A 228 -5.65 2.23 -4.59
N GLY A 229 -6.51 2.52 -5.57
CA GLY A 229 -7.97 2.48 -5.39
C GLY A 229 -8.50 3.73 -4.70
N ARG A 230 -9.62 3.60 -4.00
CA ARG A 230 -10.26 4.74 -3.32
C ARG A 230 -9.45 5.20 -2.11
N THR A 231 -9.51 6.50 -1.81
CA THR A 231 -8.99 7.07 -0.55
C THR A 231 -9.49 6.32 0.69
N SER A 232 -10.76 5.86 0.67
CA SER A 232 -11.33 5.05 1.75
C SER A 232 -10.62 3.70 1.94
N SER A 233 -10.16 3.09 0.86
CA SER A 233 -9.52 1.76 0.87
C SER A 233 -8.12 1.86 1.46
N ILE A 234 -7.32 2.85 1.05
CA ILE A 234 -6.00 3.13 1.65
C ILE A 234 -6.15 3.35 3.15
N LYS A 235 -7.03 4.27 3.56
CA LYS A 235 -7.26 4.57 4.98
C LYS A 235 -7.73 3.34 5.75
N ALA A 236 -8.57 2.49 5.16
CA ALA A 236 -9.05 1.27 5.81
C ALA A 236 -7.92 0.26 6.05
N TRP A 237 -7.07 0.01 5.05
CA TRP A 237 -5.96 -0.94 5.18
C TRP A 237 -4.84 -0.42 6.08
N LEU A 238 -4.49 0.86 5.96
CA LEU A 238 -3.54 1.51 6.87
C LEU A 238 -4.02 1.43 8.32
N LYS A 239 -5.31 1.68 8.58
CA LYS A 239 -5.91 1.52 9.92
C LYS A 239 -5.94 0.06 10.38
N ALA A 240 -6.20 -0.89 9.48
CA ALA A 240 -6.26 -2.31 9.84
C ALA A 240 -4.92 -2.80 10.41
N GLY A 241 -3.81 -2.47 9.73
CA GLY A 241 -2.47 -2.78 10.24
C GLY A 241 -2.16 -2.03 11.54
N TYR A 242 -2.49 -0.74 11.62
CA TYR A 242 -2.22 0.07 12.83
C TYR A 242 -3.02 -0.38 14.06
N ALA A 243 -4.22 -0.95 13.88
CA ALA A 243 -5.04 -1.38 14.99
C ALA A 243 -4.40 -2.52 15.80
N THR A 244 -3.79 -3.49 15.12
CA THR A 244 -3.31 -4.74 15.74
C THR A 244 -1.79 -4.84 15.74
N GLY A 245 -1.09 -4.26 14.77
CA GLY A 245 0.32 -4.56 14.49
C GLY A 245 0.51 -5.92 13.84
N ASP A 246 -0.58 -6.68 13.64
CA ASP A 246 -0.60 -8.05 13.14
C ASP A 246 -0.56 -8.09 11.61
N VAL A 247 0.48 -8.73 11.08
CA VAL A 247 0.71 -8.83 9.65
C VAL A 247 -0.33 -9.70 8.93
N GLY A 248 -0.99 -10.63 9.64
CA GLY A 248 -2.12 -11.40 9.15
C GLY A 248 -3.33 -10.54 8.79
N SER A 249 -3.47 -9.36 9.44
CA SER A 249 -4.51 -8.38 9.10
C SER A 249 -4.30 -7.73 7.73
N CYS A 250 -3.14 -7.95 7.09
CA CYS A 250 -2.73 -7.33 5.82
C CYS A 250 -2.87 -8.26 4.60
N ASN A 251 -3.63 -9.35 4.70
CA ASN A 251 -3.90 -10.23 3.57
C ASN A 251 -4.95 -9.64 2.59
N THR A 252 -4.51 -8.69 1.75
CA THR A 252 -5.33 -8.07 0.72
C THR A 252 -5.68 -9.03 -0.41
N TRP A 253 -4.89 -10.07 -0.64
CA TRP A 253 -5.08 -11.04 -1.72
C TRP A 253 -6.27 -11.98 -1.48
N ALA A 254 -6.56 -12.28 -0.21
CA ALA A 254 -7.75 -13.04 0.19
C ALA A 254 -9.00 -12.16 0.39
N ALA A 255 -8.87 -10.83 0.34
CA ALA A 255 -9.98 -9.91 0.55
C ALA A 255 -10.94 -9.85 -0.66
N SER A 256 -12.20 -9.47 -0.42
CA SER A 256 -13.17 -9.23 -1.51
C SER A 256 -12.81 -8.00 -2.34
N SER A 257 -13.19 -7.95 -3.62
CA SER A 257 -12.95 -6.77 -4.49
C SER A 257 -13.43 -5.46 -3.87
N LYS A 258 -14.55 -5.48 -3.13
CA LYS A 258 -15.08 -4.30 -2.43
C LYS A 258 -14.10 -3.71 -1.42
N LYS A 259 -13.30 -4.55 -0.75
CA LYS A 259 -12.28 -4.12 0.23
C LYS A 259 -11.01 -3.59 -0.43
N VAL A 260 -10.81 -3.84 -1.74
CA VAL A 260 -9.62 -3.43 -2.50
C VAL A 260 -9.95 -2.55 -3.70
N ALA A 261 -11.12 -1.90 -3.67
CA ALA A 261 -11.63 -1.03 -4.72
C ALA A 261 -11.08 0.39 -4.65
#